data_AF-A0A6I1NUA4-F1
#
_entry.id   AF-A0A6I1NUA4-F1
#
_cell.length_a   1.000
_cell.length_b   1.000
_cell.length_c   1.000
_cell.angle_alpha   90.00
_cell.angle_beta   90.00
_cell.angle_gamma   90.00
#
_symmetry.space_group_name_H-M   'P 1'
#
loop_
_entity.id
_entity.type
_entity.pdbx_description
1 polymer ?
#
loop_
_entity_poly.entity_id
_entity_poly.type
_entity_poly.pdbx_seq_one_letter_code
_entity_poly.pdbx_strand_id
1 'polypeptide(L)' 'MPRKSKYGNMPQSPNLVAQVKGDGGCYKVWGIDWLNHKVLIERTGYEWTDISKVALTETEVEPEDEQGQQ' A
#
# COMPACT_ATOMS: atom_id res chain seq x y z
N MET A 1 -3.51 4.76 25.89
CA MET A 1 -2.98 4.02 24.73
C MET A 1 -4.16 3.40 23.98
N PRO A 2 -4.61 3.94 22.84
CA PRO A 2 -5.67 3.30 22.09
C PRO A 2 -5.14 1.95 21.59
N ARG A 3 -5.83 0.87 21.95
CA ARG A 3 -5.53 -0.47 21.43
C ARG A 3 -5.59 -0.37 19.91
N LYS A 4 -4.51 -0.74 19.20
CA LYS A 4 -4.53 -0.99 17.75
C LYS A 4 -5.65 -1.99 17.52
N SER A 5 -6.84 -1.50 17.20
CA SER A 5 -7.91 -2.36 16.76
C SER A 5 -7.37 -3.05 15.52
N LYS A 6 -7.46 -4.38 15.49
CA LYS A 6 -7.10 -5.17 14.31
C LYS A 6 -7.87 -4.70 13.06
N TYR A 7 -8.93 -3.92 13.28
CA TYR A 7 -9.79 -3.26 12.30
C TYR A 7 -10.05 -1.77 12.66
N GLY A 8 -9.08 -1.10 13.30
CA GLY A 8 -9.14 0.35 13.53
C GLY A 8 -8.91 1.07 12.20
N ASN A 9 -9.70 2.11 11.92
CA ASN A 9 -9.66 2.95 10.70
C ASN A 9 -8.56 2.51 9.73
N MET A 10 -8.91 1.70 8.73
CA MET A 10 -7.95 1.22 7.74
C MET A 10 -7.17 2.44 7.23
N PRO A 11 -5.84 2.49 7.39
CA PRO A 11 -5.07 3.66 7.00
C PRO A 11 -5.36 3.97 5.52
N GLN A 12 -5.51 5.26 5.20
CA GLN A 12 -5.93 5.71 3.86
C GLN A 12 -5.03 5.17 2.74
N SER A 13 -3.80 4.79 3.07
CA SER A 13 -2.94 3.98 2.21
C SER A 13 -2.34 2.84 3.02
N PRO A 14 -2.44 1.58 2.56
CA PRO A 14 -1.62 0.54 3.12
C PRO A 14 -0.17 0.87 2.78
N ASN A 15 0.72 0.79 3.76
CA ASN A 15 2.14 1.05 3.54
C ASN A 15 2.81 -0.13 2.82
N LEU A 16 2.42 -0.31 1.56
CA LEU A 16 2.77 -1.44 0.72
C LEU A 16 3.32 -0.96 -0.61
N VAL A 17 4.28 -1.73 -1.11
CA VAL A 17 4.85 -1.59 -2.46
C VAL A 17 4.58 -2.86 -3.23
N ALA A 18 4.13 -2.70 -4.47
CA ALA A 18 3.88 -3.77 -5.42
C ALA A 18 5.00 -3.83 -6.46
N GLN A 19 5.72 -4.95 -6.50
CA GLN A 19 6.64 -5.26 -7.57
C GLN A 19 5.91 -6.05 -8.66
N VAL A 20 5.82 -5.50 -9.88
CA VAL A 20 5.12 -6.16 -10.99
C VAL A 20 6.05 -7.17 -11.68
N LYS A 21 5.61 -8.43 -11.76
CA LYS A 21 6.38 -9.51 -12.39
C LYS A 21 6.62 -9.20 -13.87
N GLY A 22 7.88 -9.26 -14.29
CA GLY A 22 8.29 -9.05 -15.69
C GLY A 22 8.50 -7.59 -16.11
N ASP A 23 8.11 -6.63 -15.28
CA ASP A 23 8.33 -5.20 -15.53
C ASP A 23 9.56 -4.66 -14.78
N GLY A 24 9.94 -5.30 -13.67
CA GLY A 24 11.09 -4.89 -12.83
C GLY A 24 10.84 -3.64 -11.98
N GLY A 25 9.71 -2.95 -12.18
CA GLY A 25 9.31 -1.78 -11.39
C GLY A 25 8.66 -2.11 -10.05
N CYS A 26 8.85 -1.21 -9.09
CA CYS A 26 8.22 -1.23 -7.77
C CYS A 26 7.33 0.01 -7.63
N TYR A 27 6.06 -0.18 -7.27
CA TYR A 27 5.05 0.88 -7.28
C TYR A 27 4.33 0.99 -5.94
N LYS A 28 4.02 2.21 -5.50
CA LYS A 28 3.24 2.44 -4.29
C LYS A 28 1.82 1.88 -4.46
N VAL A 29 1.35 1.17 -3.43
CA VAL A 29 -0.01 0.63 -3.40
C VAL A 29 -0.95 1.63 -2.73
N TRP A 30 -2.03 1.96 -3.43
CA TRP A 30 -3.06 2.89 -2.96
C TRP A 30 -4.33 2.19 -2.51
N GLY A 31 -4.55 0.94 -2.94
CA GLY A 31 -5.73 0.18 -2.57
C GLY A 31 -5.61 -1.29 -2.96
N ILE A 32 -6.35 -2.14 -2.25
CA ILE A 32 -6.48 -3.56 -2.56
C ILE A 32 -7.96 -3.89 -2.63
N ASP A 33 -8.39 -4.40 -3.77
CA ASP A 33 -9.71 -4.96 -3.97
C ASP A 33 -9.63 -6.48 -3.78
N TRP A 34 -10.04 -6.92 -2.59
CA TRP A 34 -10.07 -8.33 -2.22
C TRP A 34 -11.19 -9.11 -2.88
N LEU A 35 -12.23 -8.46 -3.41
CA LEU A 35 -13.31 -9.15 -4.11
C LEU A 35 -12.88 -9.53 -5.53
N ASN A 36 -12.24 -8.58 -6.22
CA ASN A 36 -11.81 -8.76 -7.61
C ASN A 36 -10.34 -9.20 -7.74
N HIS A 37 -9.63 -9.36 -6.62
CA HIS A 37 -8.22 -9.76 -6.56
C HIS A 37 -7.30 -8.79 -7.33
N LYS A 38 -7.47 -7.49 -7.09
CA LYS A 38 -6.71 -6.43 -7.76
C LYS A 38 -6.03 -5.50 -6.76
N VAL A 39 -4.94 -4.90 -7.21
CA VAL A 39 -4.14 -3.91 -6.47
C VAL A 39 -4.10 -2.63 -7.29
N LEU A 40 -4.42 -1.50 -6.65
CA LEU A 40 -4.29 -0.18 -7.24
C LEU A 40 -2.86 0.31 -7.03
N ILE A 41 -2.11 0.49 -8.11
CA ILE A 41 -0.72 0.96 -8.09
C ILE A 41 -0.57 2.30 -8.80
N GLU A 42 0.42 3.08 -8.39
CA GLU A 42 0.80 4.33 -9.04
C GLU A 42 2.04 4.11 -9.92
N ARG A 43 1.82 3.96 -11.24
CA ARG A 43 2.88 3.66 -12.23
C ARG A 43 3.09 4.81 -13.21
N THR A 44 2.10 5.08 -14.04
CA THR A 44 2.01 6.25 -14.94
C THR A 44 0.64 6.90 -14.76
N GLY A 45 0.25 7.07 -13.49
CA GLY A 45 -1.13 7.23 -13.04
C GLY A 45 -1.62 6.00 -12.26
N TYR A 46 -2.88 6.04 -11.85
CA TYR A 46 -3.52 4.98 -11.08
C TYR A 46 -4.00 3.84 -12.00
N GLU A 47 -3.49 2.63 -11.76
CA GLU A 47 -3.85 1.44 -12.53
C GLU A 47 -4.22 0.28 -11.60
N TRP A 48 -5.28 -0.46 -11.96
CA TRP A 48 -5.63 -1.71 -11.30
C TRP A 48 -4.91 -2.89 -11.93
N THR A 49 -4.01 -3.50 -11.18
CA THR A 49 -3.24 -4.68 -11.59
C THR A 49 -3.74 -5.92 -10.86
N ASP A 50 -3.73 -7.07 -11.53
CA ASP A 50 -4.07 -8.36 -10.92
C ASP A 50 -3.08 -8.71 -9.79
N ILE A 51 -3.60 -9.10 -8.62
CA ILE A 51 -2.77 -9.40 -7.44
C ILE A 51 -1.80 -10.56 -7.69
N SER A 52 -2.14 -11.50 -8.58
CA SER A 52 -1.27 -12.65 -8.92
C SER A 52 0.00 -12.24 -9.68
N LYS A 53 -0.03 -11.07 -10.33
CA LYS A 53 1.06 -10.51 -11.12
C LYS A 53 1.99 -9.61 -10.31
N VAL A 54 1.69 -9.39 -9.02
CA VAL A 54 2.51 -8.53 -8.16
C VAL A 54 3.04 -9.29 -6.95
N ALA A 55 4.22 -8.91 -6.48
CA ALA A 55 4.71 -9.25 -5.15
C ALA A 55 4.52 -8.04 -4.24
N LEU A 56 3.78 -8.21 -3.15
CA LEU A 56 3.53 -7.15 -2.17
C LEU A 56 4.57 -7.23 -1.06
N THR A 57 5.17 -6.09 -0.74
CA THR A 57 6.14 -5.94 0.35
C THR A 57 5.76 -4.73 1.20
N GLU A 58 5.93 -4.84 2.51
CA GLU A 58 5.85 -3.69 3.42
C GLU A 58 7.11 -2.85 3.19
N THR A 59 6.95 -1.55 2.98
CA THR A 59 8.10 -0.64 3.06
C THR A 59 8.33 -0.31 4.54
N GLU A 60 9.57 -0.09 4.96
CA GLU A 60 9.79 0.55 6.26
C GLU A 60 9.12 1.94 6.20
N VAL A 61 8.09 2.15 7.02
CA VAL A 61 7.69 3.51 7.38
C VAL A 61 8.82 3.98 8.29
N GLU A 62 9.69 4.89 7.85
CA GLU A 62 10.18 5.84 8.84
C GLU A 62 8.90 6.52 9.35
N PRO A 63 8.53 6.34 10.63
CA PRO A 63 7.40 7.07 11.16
C PRO A 63 7.69 8.53 10.83
N GLU A 64 6.82 9.17 10.06
CA GLU A 64 6.82 10.62 10.00
C GLU A 64 6.67 11.04 11.45
N ASP A 65 7.79 11.45 12.06
CA ASP A 65 7.81 12.04 13.37
C ASP A 65 6.71 13.09 13.35
N GLU A 66 5.78 12.97 14.31
CA GLU A 66 4.91 14.06 14.72
C GLU A 66 5.83 15.23 15.13
N GLN A 67 6.35 15.98 14.16
CA GLN A 67 7.00 17.25 14.40
C GLN A 67 5.87 18.22 14.74
N GLY A 68 5.70 18.37 16.05
CA GLY A 68 4.68 19.20 16.65
C GLY A 68 4.84 20.68 16.35
N GLN A 69 3.81 21.42 16.77
CA GLN A 69 3.83 22.83 17.16
C GLN A 69 2.50 23.04 17.89
N GLN A 70 2.54 22.93 19.23
CA GLN A 70 2.61 24.03 20.22
C GLN A 70 1.23 24.50 20.65
#